data_AF-A0A6C0HJ32-F1
#
_entry.id   AF-A0A6C0HJ32-F1
#
_cell.length_a   1.000
_cell.length_b   1.000
_cell.length_c   1.000
_cell.angle_alpha   90.00
_cell.angle_beta   90.00
_cell.angle_gamma   90.00
#
_symmetry.space_group_name_H-M   'P 1'
#
loop_
_entity.id
_entity.type
_entity.pdbx_description
1 polymer ?
#
loop_
_entity_poly.entity_id
_entity_poly.type
_entity_poly.pdbx_seq_one_letter_code
_entity_poly.pdbx_strand_id
1 'polypeptide(L)' 'MPHQKSSDYKETAVQYYLVEDKSQEEICKIFNCSRRSLMRWVEKYKTDGKITGYERTPKAYMT' A
#
# COMPACT_ATOMS: atom_id res chain seq x y z
N MET A 1 16.17 -0.54 -9.26
CA MET A 1 15.49 -1.38 -8.25
C MET A 1 14.17 -0.72 -7.88
N PRO A 2 13.03 -1.42 -7.82
CA PRO A 2 11.79 -0.80 -7.40
C PRO A 2 11.92 -0.39 -5.92
N HIS A 3 11.88 0.91 -5.64
CA HIS A 3 11.94 1.43 -4.27
C HIS A 3 10.60 1.13 -3.58
N GLN A 4 10.54 0.01 -2.87
CA GLN A 4 9.33 -0.44 -2.20
C GLN A 4 9.05 0.49 -1.01
N LYS A 5 7.86 1.09 -0.98
CA LYS A 5 7.42 1.92 0.15
C LYS A 5 7.16 1.02 1.38
N SER A 6 7.45 1.54 2.58
CA SER A 6 7.21 0.85 3.87
C SER A 6 5.74 0.44 4.02
N SER A 7 5.46 -0.53 4.89
CA SER A 7 4.09 -0.92 5.26
C SER A 7 3.34 0.28 5.84
N ASP A 8 3.96 0.96 6.79
CA ASP A 8 3.37 2.08 7.54
C ASP A 8 2.90 3.18 6.59
N TYR A 9 3.72 3.49 5.58
CA TYR A 9 3.39 4.47 4.55
C TYR A 9 2.09 4.13 3.81
N LYS A 10 1.91 2.85 3.45
CA LYS A 10 0.73 2.39 2.71
C LYS A 10 -0.49 2.40 3.62
N GLU A 11 -0.33 2.03 4.88
CA GLU A 11 -1.39 2.03 5.89
C GLU A 11 -1.89 3.46 6.16
N THR A 12 -0.97 4.41 6.34
CA THR A 12 -1.34 5.83 6.48
C THR A 12 -2.09 6.34 5.25
N ALA A 13 -1.64 6.00 4.03
CA ALA A 13 -2.33 6.42 2.81
C ALA A 13 -3.75 5.85 2.69
N VAL A 14 -3.94 4.59 3.09
CA VAL A 14 -5.26 3.93 3.08
C VAL A 14 -6.17 4.49 4.18
N GLN A 15 -5.67 4.66 5.39
CA GLN A 15 -6.43 5.28 6.48
C GLN A 15 -6.85 6.70 6.12
N TYR A 16 -5.94 7.49 5.54
CA TYR A 16 -6.25 8.85 5.09
C TYR A 16 -7.35 8.84 4.03
N TYR A 17 -7.34 7.87 3.11
CA TYR A 17 -8.41 7.67 2.12
C TYR A 17 -9.76 7.25 2.71
N LEU A 18 -9.77 6.51 3.83
CA LEU A 18 -10.99 6.06 4.48
C LEU A 18 -11.60 7.11 5.43
N VAL A 19 -10.76 7.98 6.00
CA VAL A 19 -11.16 9.00 6.97
C VAL A 19 -11.52 10.32 6.28
N GLU A 20 -10.75 10.72 5.27
CA GLU A 20 -10.98 11.98 4.57
C GLU A 20 -11.93 11.77 3.39
N ASP A 21 -12.90 12.67 3.25
CA ASP A 21 -13.80 12.75 2.09
C ASP A 21 -13.10 13.43 0.89
N LYS A 22 -11.87 12.99 0.59
CA LYS A 22 -11.05 13.49 -0.51
C LYS A 22 -11.09 12.50 -1.67
N SER A 23 -11.02 13.04 -2.87
CA SER A 23 -10.93 12.21 -4.06
C SER A 23 -9.60 11.44 -4.08
N GLN A 24 -9.60 10.28 -4.75
CA GLN A 24 -8.40 9.48 -4.94
C GLN A 24 -7.24 10.29 -5.56
N GLU A 25 -7.55 11.28 -6.40
CA GLU A 25 -6.55 12.13 -7.05
C GLU A 25 -5.82 13.04 -6.08
N GLU A 26 -6.57 13.69 -5.18
CA GLU A 26 -6.01 14.56 -4.14
C GLU A 26 -5.06 13.76 -3.23
N ILE A 27 -5.49 12.57 -2.83
CA ILE A 27 -4.70 11.68 -1.99
C ILE A 27 -3.46 11.17 -2.73
N CYS A 28 -3.60 10.83 -4.02
CA CYS A 28 -2.46 10.45 -4.86
C CYS A 28 -1.44 11.58 -5.02
N LYS A 29 -1.86 12.86 -5.05
CA LYS A 29 -0.94 14.01 -5.05
C LYS A 29 -0.20 14.13 -3.73
N ILE A 30 -0.91 14.02 -2.60
CA ILE A 30 -0.32 14.13 -1.24
C ILE A 30 0.72 13.02 -1.01
N PHE A 31 0.34 11.78 -1.30
CA PHE A 31 1.18 10.59 -1.11
C PHE A 31 2.02 10.27 -2.36
N ASN A 32 2.11 11.16 -3.34
CA ASN A 32 2.86 11.01 -4.57
C ASN A 32 2.80 9.57 -5.15
N CYS A 33 1.59 8.99 -5.19
CA CYS A 33 1.33 7.60 -5.54
C CYS A 33 0.35 7.53 -6.72
N SER A 34 0.28 6.36 -7.37
CA SER A 34 -0.68 6.16 -8.44
C SER A 34 -2.04 5.72 -7.89
N ARG A 35 -3.12 6.14 -8.56
CA ARG A 35 -4.50 5.74 -8.23
C ARG A 35 -4.67 4.23 -8.13
N ARG A 36 -4.01 3.49 -9.03
CA ARG A 36 -4.00 2.01 -9.03
C ARG A 36 -3.29 1.44 -7.79
N SER A 37 -2.19 2.04 -7.38
CA SER A 37 -1.46 1.62 -6.17
C SER A 37 -2.33 1.81 -4.92
N LEU A 38 -2.97 2.96 -4.79
CA LEU A 38 -3.86 3.27 -3.68
C LEU A 38 -5.01 2.27 -3.59
N MET A 39 -5.71 2.03 -4.71
CA MET A 39 -6.82 1.06 -4.75
C MET A 39 -6.39 -0.35 -4.37
N ARG A 40 -5.22 -0.81 -4.83
CA ARG A 40 -4.67 -2.13 -4.45
C ARG A 40 -4.38 -2.23 -2.96
N TRP A 41 -3.92 -1.14 -2.34
CA TRP A 41 -3.69 -1.09 -0.89
C TRP A 41 -5.00 -1.13 -0.11
N VAL A 42 -6.02 -0.36 -0.55
CA VAL A 42 -7.36 -0.37 0.05
C VAL A 42 -8.00 -1.74 -0.05
N GLU A 43 -7.92 -2.40 -1.20
CA GLU A 43 -8.45 -3.76 -1.39
C GLU A 43 -7.78 -4.75 -0.44
N LYS A 44 -6.43 -4.75 -0.39
CA LYS A 44 -5.69 -5.59 0.57
C LYS A 44 -6.08 -5.32 2.01
N TYR A 45 -6.21 -4.05 2.39
CA TYR A 45 -6.62 -3.66 3.73
C TYR A 45 -8.04 -4.14 4.06
N LYS A 46 -8.97 -4.12 3.10
CA LYS A 46 -10.33 -4.65 3.28
C LYS A 46 -10.36 -6.18 3.39
N THR A 47 -9.51 -6.89 2.65
CA THR A 47 -9.49 -8.36 2.67
C THR A 47 -8.74 -8.93 3.88
N ASP A 48 -7.57 -8.38 4.20
CA ASP A 48 -6.64 -8.94 5.19
C ASP A 48 -6.64 -8.16 6.51
N GLY A 49 -7.22 -6.95 6.53
CA GLY A 49 -7.17 -6.04 7.68
C GLY A 49 -5.81 -5.35 7.89
N LYS A 50 -4.76 -5.75 7.15
CA LYS A 50 -3.40 -5.20 7.22
C LYS A 50 -2.74 -5.16 5.85
N ILE A 51 -1.79 -4.25 5.66
CA ILE A 51 -1.00 -4.16 4.42
C ILE A 51 0.35 -4.83 4.66
N THR A 52 0.34 -6.11 5.03
CA THR A 52 1.59 -6.85 5.20
C THR A 52 2.31 -6.95 3.85
N GLY A 53 3.61 -6.61 3.86
CA GLY A 53 4.49 -7.02 2.77
C GLY A 53 4.52 -8.54 2.76
N TYR A 54 4.40 -9.16 1.58
CA TYR A 54 4.70 -10.59 1.48
C TYR A 54 6.11 -10.79 2.04
N GLU A 55 6.25 -11.56 3.12
CA GLU A 55 7.56 -12.02 3.54
C GLU A 55 8.11 -12.81 2.35
N ARG A 56 9.05 -12.19 1.62
CA ARG A 56 9.79 -12.90 0.62
C ARG A 56 10.66 -13.84 1.40
N THR A 57 10.20 -15.07 1.62
CA THR A 57 11.11 -16.13 2.00
C THR A 57 12.14 -16.20 0.89
N PRO A 58 13.43 -15.87 1.15
CA PRO A 58 14.43 -16.14 0.16
C PRO A 58 14.41 -17.66 0.02
N LYS A 59 13.92 -18.16 -1.12
CA LYS A 59 14.26 -19.51 -1.59
C LYS A 59 15.76 -19.45 -1.86
N ALA A 60 16.56 -19.50 -0.80
CA ALA A 60 17.94 -19.92 -0.90
C ALA A 60 17.88 -21.25 -1.65
N TYR A 61 18.59 -21.29 -2.76
CA TYR A 61 19.00 -22.48 -3.47
C TYR A 61 19.23 -23.60 -2.44
N MET A 62 18.31 -24.56 -2.33
CA MET A 62 18.61 -25.80 -1.65
C MET A 62 19.56 -26.54 -2.60
N THR A 63 20.85 -26.41 -2.34
CA THR A 63 21.91 -27.26 -2.87
C THR A 63 21.78 -28.66 -2.30
#